data_AF-A0A0N4X1N0-F1
#
_entry.id   AF-A0A0N4X1N0-F1
#
_cell.length_a   1.000
_cell.length_b   1.000
_cell.length_c   1.000
_cell.angle_alpha   90.00
_cell.angle_beta   90.00
_cell.angle_gamma   90.00
#
_symmetry.space_group_name_H-M   'P 1'
#
loop_
_entity.id
_entity.type
_entity.pdbx_description
1 polymer ?
#
loop_
_entity_poly.entity_id
_entity_poly.type
_entity_poly.pdbx_seq_one_letter_code
_entity_poly.pdbx_strand_id
1 'polypeptide(L)'
;MCNPSGAMTKIHYTKNPDNSTKSCKARGSDLRVHFKNTHETAMALRNMPLRRAQRFLENVKEQKEIVPFLRFNGGVGRKAQCKQWNTTQGRWPKKSAEFLLDLLKNAESNAEYKGLDVDHLVVDHIVVQRAAKMRRRTYRAHGRINRK
;
A
#
# COMPACT_ATOMS: atom_id res chain seq x y z
N MET A 1 23.78 26.39 -21.44
CA MET A 1 23.71 25.19 -22.30
C MET A 1 23.40 23.98 -21.44
N CYS A 2 22.37 23.23 -21.84
CA CYS A 2 22.05 21.84 -21.52
C CYS A 2 22.05 21.35 -20.05
N ASN A 3 20.84 21.12 -19.54
CA ASN A 3 20.46 19.76 -19.10
C ASN A 3 18.97 19.54 -19.45
N PRO A 4 18.67 19.01 -20.65
CA PRO A 4 17.33 18.56 -20.97
C PRO A 4 17.09 17.19 -20.34
N SER A 5 15.84 16.94 -19.94
CA SER A 5 15.32 15.70 -19.35
C SER A 5 15.70 15.44 -17.88
N GLY A 6 14.73 15.70 -16.99
CA GLY A 6 14.73 15.12 -15.65
C GLY A 6 14.72 13.60 -15.77
N ALA A 7 15.87 12.98 -15.57
CA ALA A 7 15.97 11.54 -15.42
C ALA A 7 15.17 11.15 -14.17
N MET A 8 13.94 10.68 -14.37
CA MET A 8 13.23 9.91 -13.35
C MET A 8 14.16 8.76 -12.98
N THR A 9 14.82 8.84 -11.82
CA THR A 9 15.67 7.77 -11.31
C THR A 9 14.85 6.48 -11.38
N LYS A 10 15.25 5.57 -12.27
CA LYS A 10 14.50 4.35 -12.58
C LYS A 10 14.54 3.45 -11.34
N ILE A 11 13.56 3.59 -10.46
CA ILE A 11 13.45 2.70 -9.30
C ILE A 11 13.20 1.29 -9.86
N HIS A 12 13.99 0.31 -9.45
CA HIS A 12 13.84 -1.07 -9.91
C HIS A 12 12.83 -1.83 -9.03
N TYR A 13 12.08 -2.76 -9.62
CA TYR A 13 11.26 -3.68 -8.83
C TYR A 13 12.16 -4.65 -8.09
N THR A 14 11.82 -4.99 -6.85
CA THR A 14 12.67 -5.89 -6.03
C THR A 14 12.52 -7.35 -6.42
N LYS A 15 11.40 -7.74 -7.02
CA LYS A 15 11.12 -9.10 -7.50
C LYS A 15 10.70 -9.03 -8.96
N ASN A 16 11.25 -9.93 -9.78
CA ASN A 16 10.79 -10.15 -11.14
C ASN A 16 9.77 -11.30 -11.13
N PRO A 17 8.70 -11.22 -11.94
CA PRO A 17 7.80 -12.34 -12.11
C PRO A 17 8.50 -13.48 -12.85
N ASP A 18 8.17 -14.71 -12.49
CA ASP A 18 8.73 -15.90 -13.15
C ASP A 18 8.35 -15.93 -14.64
N ASN A 19 7.14 -15.47 -14.96
CA ASN A 19 6.70 -15.28 -16.33
C ASN A 19 6.22 -13.84 -16.57
N SER A 20 7.02 -13.07 -17.32
CA SER A 20 6.72 -11.67 -17.61
C SER A 20 5.55 -11.44 -18.57
N THR A 21 5.20 -12.40 -19.42
CA THR A 21 4.06 -12.28 -20.34
C THR A 21 2.74 -12.49 -19.60
N LYS A 22 2.75 -13.38 -18.59
CA LYS A 22 1.59 -13.70 -17.75
C LYS A 22 1.45 -12.84 -16.49
N SER A 23 2.15 -11.71 -16.42
CA SER A 23 2.19 -10.86 -15.22
C SER A 23 2.03 -9.39 -15.54
N CYS A 24 1.28 -8.67 -14.72
CA CYS A 24 1.17 -7.21 -14.73
C CYS A 24 2.01 -6.59 -13.59
N LYS A 25 2.45 -5.34 -13.77
CA LYS A 25 3.19 -4.57 -12.76
C LYS A 25 2.54 -3.21 -12.61
N ALA A 26 2.36 -2.76 -11.39
CA ALA A 26 1.91 -1.40 -11.08
C ALA A 26 2.81 -0.80 -9.99
N ARG A 27 2.96 0.53 -10.00
CA ARG A 27 3.76 1.26 -9.01
C ARG A 27 3.17 2.64 -8.76
N GLY A 28 3.23 3.07 -7.50
CA GLY A 28 3.13 4.48 -7.10
C GLY A 28 4.44 4.94 -6.46
N SER A 29 4.86 6.17 -6.76
CA SER A 29 6.05 6.83 -6.18
C SER A 29 5.63 8.06 -5.38
N ASP A 30 6.38 8.38 -4.32
CA ASP A 30 6.17 9.56 -3.47
C ASP A 30 4.73 9.79 -2.98
N LEU A 31 4.06 8.69 -2.62
CA LEU A 31 2.69 8.70 -2.14
C LEU A 31 2.56 9.44 -0.80
N ARG A 32 1.62 10.38 -0.70
CA ARG A 32 1.35 11.17 0.52
C ARG A 32 0.46 10.41 1.52
N VAL A 33 0.94 9.25 1.95
CA VAL A 33 0.30 8.33 2.90
C VAL A 33 1.22 8.00 4.07
N HIS A 34 0.64 7.48 5.16
CA HIS A 34 1.42 7.06 6.31
C HIS A 34 2.05 5.70 6.05
N PHE A 35 3.36 5.67 5.84
CA PHE A 35 4.15 4.47 5.51
C PHE A 35 3.76 3.23 6.33
N LYS A 36 3.70 3.36 7.67
CA LYS A 36 3.44 2.20 8.54
C LYS A 36 2.06 1.61 8.31
N ASN A 37 1.05 2.44 8.05
CA ASN A 37 -0.32 1.97 7.85
C ASN A 37 -0.42 1.30 6.48
N THR A 38 0.20 1.90 5.46
CA THR A 38 0.23 1.37 4.10
C THR A 38 0.97 0.03 4.03
N HIS A 39 2.03 -0.14 4.82
CA HIS A 39 2.74 -1.41 4.92
C HIS A 39 1.84 -2.53 5.47
N GLU A 40 1.16 -2.32 6.60
CA GLU A 40 0.28 -3.35 7.17
C GLU A 40 -0.90 -3.68 6.23
N THR A 41 -1.52 -2.66 5.61
CA THR A 41 -2.57 -2.90 4.60
C THR A 41 -2.07 -3.68 3.40
N ALA A 42 -0.88 -3.35 2.89
CA ALA A 42 -0.33 -4.00 1.72
C ALA A 42 0.02 -5.47 2.01
N MET A 43 0.60 -5.75 3.19
CA MET A 43 0.92 -7.13 3.57
C MET A 43 -0.32 -8.01 3.70
N ALA A 44 -1.46 -7.45 4.13
CA ALA A 44 -2.72 -8.18 4.19
C ALA A 44 -3.27 -8.60 2.82
N LEU A 45 -2.89 -7.90 1.74
CA LEU A 45 -3.32 -8.21 0.37
C LEU A 45 -2.49 -9.31 -0.31
N ARG A 46 -1.36 -9.70 0.28
CA ARG A 46 -0.46 -10.68 -0.32
C ARG A 46 -1.16 -12.03 -0.44
N ASN A 47 -1.01 -12.68 -1.60
CA ASN A 47 -1.62 -13.95 -1.97
C ASN A 47 -3.16 -13.92 -2.09
N MET A 48 -3.78 -12.73 -2.16
CA MET A 48 -5.21 -12.63 -2.46
C MET A 48 -5.47 -12.59 -3.96
N PRO A 49 -6.59 -13.16 -4.45
CA PRO A 49 -7.08 -12.88 -5.80
C PRO A 49 -7.50 -11.41 -5.91
N LEU A 50 -7.31 -10.82 -7.09
CA LEU A 50 -7.48 -9.38 -7.33
C LEU A 50 -8.87 -8.87 -6.90
N ARG A 51 -9.93 -9.58 -7.31
CA ARG A 51 -11.32 -9.23 -6.94
C ARG A 51 -11.56 -9.27 -5.42
N ARG A 52 -10.97 -10.25 -4.71
CA ARG A 52 -11.07 -10.32 -3.24
C ARG A 52 -10.32 -9.17 -2.59
N ALA A 53 -9.14 -8.83 -3.12
CA ALA A 53 -8.32 -7.73 -2.64
C ALA A 53 -9.04 -6.37 -2.77
N GLN A 54 -9.67 -6.10 -3.91
CA GLN A 54 -10.48 -4.89 -4.11
C GLN A 54 -11.65 -4.82 -3.12
N ARG A 55 -12.44 -5.90 -3.02
CA ARG A 55 -13.56 -5.99 -2.07
C ARG A 55 -13.11 -5.85 -0.62
N PHE A 56 -11.96 -6.42 -0.26
CA PHE A 56 -11.36 -6.26 1.07
C PHE A 56 -11.10 -4.79 1.38
N LEU A 57 -10.48 -4.05 0.45
CA LEU A 57 -10.17 -2.63 0.65
C LEU A 57 -11.42 -1.75 0.75
N GLU A 58 -12.48 -2.06 -0.01
CA GLU A 58 -13.78 -1.40 0.11
C GLU A 58 -14.42 -1.67 1.48
N ASN A 59 -14.44 -2.93 1.92
CA ASN A 59 -14.93 -3.30 3.24
C ASN A 59 -14.13 -2.64 4.38
N VAL A 60 -12.82 -2.43 4.19
CA VAL A 60 -11.98 -1.69 5.16
C VAL A 60 -12.35 -0.21 5.20
N LYS A 61 -12.70 0.42 4.06
CA LYS A 61 -13.20 1.80 4.03
C LYS A 61 -14.53 1.94 4.77
N GLU A 62 -15.39 0.94 4.65
CA GLU A 62 -16.69 0.85 5.33
C GLU A 62 -16.59 0.31 6.77
N GLN A 63 -15.39 -0.06 7.24
CA GLN A 63 -15.12 -0.61 8.57
C GLN A 63 -15.80 -1.97 8.86
N LYS A 64 -16.20 -2.68 7.81
CA LYS A 64 -16.77 -4.04 7.88
C LYS A 64 -15.68 -5.09 8.11
N GLU A 65 -14.54 -4.93 7.46
CA GLU A 65 -13.35 -5.79 7.64
C GLU A 65 -12.19 -4.98 8.20
N ILE A 66 -11.32 -5.63 8.99
CA ILE A 66 -10.19 -4.97 9.66
C ILE A 66 -8.86 -5.35 9.01
N VAL A 67 -7.91 -4.41 9.05
CA VAL A 67 -6.52 -4.67 8.66
C VAL A 67 -5.75 -5.07 9.92
N PRO A 68 -5.13 -6.26 9.95
CA PRO A 68 -4.29 -6.67 11.06
C PRO A 68 -3.01 -5.82 11.09
N PHE A 69 -2.61 -5.36 12.27
CA PHE A 69 -1.33 -4.65 12.46
C PHE A 69 -0.37 -5.61 13.15
N LEU A 70 0.62 -6.11 12.40
CA LEU A 70 1.56 -7.14 12.86
C LEU A 70 2.90 -6.53 13.28
N ARG A 71 3.55 -5.78 12.37
CA ARG A 71 4.90 -5.23 12.63
C ARG A 71 4.82 -3.87 13.32
N PHE A 72 3.93 -2.99 12.89
CA PHE A 72 3.80 -1.63 13.41
C PHE A 72 2.62 -1.48 14.39
N ASN A 73 2.59 -2.31 15.44
CA ASN A 73 1.46 -2.44 16.36
C ASN A 73 1.56 -1.64 17.68
N GLY A 74 2.59 -0.80 17.84
CA GLY A 74 2.78 0.02 19.06
C GLY A 74 1.60 0.95 19.34
N GLY A 75 0.92 0.74 20.47
CA GLY A 75 -0.25 1.54 20.88
C GLY A 75 -1.50 1.33 20.01
N VAL A 76 -1.62 0.19 19.33
CA VAL A 76 -2.81 -0.16 18.56
C VAL A 76 -3.85 -0.82 19.47
N GLY A 77 -5.08 -0.31 19.41
CA GLY A 77 -6.20 -0.85 20.18
C GLY A 77 -6.57 -2.27 19.73
N ARG A 78 -7.08 -3.07 20.67
CA ARG A 78 -7.58 -4.41 20.39
C ARG A 78 -9.00 -4.35 19.84
N LYS A 79 -9.33 -5.23 18.89
CA LYS A 79 -10.67 -5.28 18.24
C LYS A 79 -11.10 -6.73 18.02
N ALA A 80 -12.40 -6.98 18.16
CA ALA A 80 -12.97 -8.33 17.99
C ALA A 80 -12.83 -8.88 16.56
N GLN A 81 -12.92 -8.00 15.55
CA GLN A 81 -12.77 -8.37 14.13
C GLN A 81 -11.38 -8.97 13.80
N CYS A 82 -10.36 -8.68 14.61
CA CYS A 82 -9.00 -9.21 14.39
C CYS A 82 -8.91 -10.73 14.56
N LYS A 83 -9.92 -11.36 15.18
CA LYS A 83 -10.01 -12.82 15.31
C LYS A 83 -9.94 -13.54 13.97
N GLN A 84 -10.50 -12.96 12.90
CA GLN A 84 -10.42 -13.52 11.54
C GLN A 84 -8.97 -13.70 11.06
N TRP A 85 -8.07 -12.85 11.55
CA TRP A 85 -6.66 -12.82 11.17
C TRP A 85 -5.75 -13.49 12.21
N ASN A 86 -6.32 -14.19 13.20
CA ASN A 86 -5.59 -14.74 14.35
C ASN A 86 -4.72 -13.68 15.07
N THR A 87 -5.20 -12.43 15.11
CA THR A 87 -4.51 -11.31 15.77
C THR A 87 -5.41 -10.64 16.79
N THR A 88 -4.81 -9.87 17.69
CA THR A 88 -5.56 -9.10 18.70
C THR A 88 -5.69 -7.62 18.34
N GLN A 89 -4.82 -7.10 17.47
CA GLN A 89 -4.67 -5.67 17.19
C GLN A 89 -4.84 -5.36 15.70
N GLY A 90 -5.58 -4.30 15.39
CA GLY A 90 -5.86 -3.88 14.02
C GLY A 90 -6.52 -2.51 13.95
N ARG A 91 -6.59 -1.94 12.74
CA ARG A 91 -7.22 -0.63 12.46
C ARG A 91 -7.86 -0.62 11.07
N TRP A 92 -8.60 0.46 10.78
CA TRP A 92 -9.17 0.75 9.46
C TRP A 92 -8.49 1.98 8.82
N PRO A 93 -7.32 1.82 8.20
CA PRO A 93 -6.59 2.93 7.59
C PRO A 93 -7.20 3.37 6.25
N LYS A 94 -8.31 4.10 6.30
CA LYS A 94 -9.10 4.57 5.14
C LYS A 94 -8.24 5.16 4.02
N LYS A 95 -7.37 6.12 4.34
CA LYS A 95 -6.50 6.77 3.35
C LYS A 95 -5.58 5.77 2.64
N SER A 96 -5.00 4.81 3.38
CA SER A 96 -4.12 3.81 2.75
C SER A 96 -4.89 2.82 1.88
N ALA A 97 -6.11 2.46 2.29
CA ALA A 97 -6.97 1.59 1.50
C ALA A 97 -7.39 2.25 0.16
N GLU A 98 -7.72 3.54 0.16
CA GLU A 98 -8.04 4.29 -1.06
C GLU A 98 -6.89 4.26 -2.08
N PHE A 99 -5.67 4.60 -1.66
CA PHE A 99 -4.52 4.57 -2.58
C PHE A 99 -4.17 3.16 -3.08
N LEU A 100 -4.32 2.13 -2.24
CA LEU A 100 -4.09 0.76 -2.67
C LEU A 100 -5.15 0.28 -3.66
N LEU A 101 -6.39 0.73 -3.51
CA LEU A 101 -7.47 0.43 -4.44
C LEU A 101 -7.19 1.07 -5.82
N ASP A 102 -6.75 2.32 -5.84
CA ASP A 102 -6.33 2.99 -7.09
C ASP A 102 -5.14 2.27 -7.75
N LEU A 103 -4.19 1.78 -6.95
CA LEU A 103 -3.05 1.01 -7.45
C LEU A 103 -3.48 -0.33 -8.06
N LEU A 104 -4.44 -1.03 -7.44
CA LEU A 104 -4.97 -2.29 -7.96
C LEU A 104 -5.80 -2.08 -9.23
N LYS A 105 -6.59 -1.00 -9.32
CA LYS A 105 -7.31 -0.63 -10.56
C LYS A 105 -6.35 -0.35 -11.71
N ASN A 106 -5.24 0.33 -11.44
CA ASN A 106 -4.18 0.51 -12.44
C ASN A 106 -3.56 -0.84 -12.83
N ALA A 107 -3.31 -1.74 -11.89
CA ALA A 107 -2.81 -3.09 -12.20
C ALA A 107 -3.78 -3.89 -13.08
N GLU A 108 -5.09 -3.77 -12.83
CA GLU A 108 -6.17 -4.36 -13.63
C GLU A 108 -6.16 -3.84 -15.06
N SER A 109 -6.16 -2.51 -15.26
CA SER A 109 -6.09 -1.92 -16.62
C SER A 109 -4.82 -2.33 -17.37
N ASN A 110 -3.70 -2.50 -16.68
CA ASN A 110 -2.46 -3.01 -17.29
C ASN A 110 -2.56 -4.50 -17.67
N ALA A 111 -3.35 -5.29 -16.96
CA ALA A 111 -3.58 -6.69 -17.27
C ALA A 111 -4.52 -6.84 -18.47
N GLU A 112 -5.60 -6.06 -18.51
CA GLU A 112 -6.50 -5.96 -19.67
C GLU A 112 -5.75 -5.57 -20.94
N TYR A 113 -4.89 -4.56 -20.85
CA TYR A 113 -4.05 -4.14 -21.99
C TYR A 113 -3.15 -5.26 -22.52
N LYS A 114 -2.72 -6.17 -21.64
CA LYS A 114 -1.90 -7.34 -22.01
C LYS A 114 -2.73 -8.54 -22.49
N GLY A 115 -4.07 -8.44 -22.50
CA GLY A 115 -4.96 -9.56 -22.83
C GLY A 115 -4.95 -10.67 -21.78
N LEU A 116 -4.64 -10.35 -20.52
CA LEU A 116 -4.70 -11.30 -19.41
C LEU A 116 -6.13 -11.39 -18.89
N ASP A 117 -6.52 -12.59 -18.47
CA ASP A 117 -7.79 -12.79 -17.78
C ASP A 117 -7.71 -12.22 -16.36
N VAL A 118 -8.50 -11.18 -16.11
CA VAL A 118 -8.55 -10.42 -14.85
C VAL A 118 -9.03 -11.27 -13.69
N ASP A 119 -9.85 -12.29 -13.96
CA ASP A 119 -10.54 -13.06 -12.92
C ASP A 119 -9.62 -14.03 -12.20
N HIS A 120 -8.58 -14.49 -12.89
CA HIS A 120 -7.59 -15.42 -12.38
C HIS A 120 -6.32 -14.72 -11.86
N LEU A 121 -6.30 -13.38 -11.80
CA LEU A 121 -5.14 -12.64 -11.29
C LEU A 121 -5.04 -12.74 -9.76
N VAL A 122 -3.81 -12.97 -9.30
CA VAL A 122 -3.44 -13.05 -7.89
C VAL A 122 -2.33 -12.06 -7.58
N VAL A 123 -2.41 -11.41 -6.41
CA VAL A 123 -1.36 -10.52 -5.91
C VAL A 123 -0.22 -11.35 -5.31
N ASP A 124 0.78 -11.70 -6.13
CA ASP A 124 1.95 -12.46 -5.68
C ASP A 124 2.89 -11.60 -4.80
N HIS A 125 3.26 -10.42 -5.30
CA HIS A 125 4.27 -9.58 -4.69
C HIS A 125 3.81 -8.14 -4.50
N ILE A 126 3.90 -7.66 -3.27
CA ILE A 126 3.62 -6.28 -2.90
C ILE A 126 4.67 -5.79 -1.92
N VAL A 127 5.21 -4.60 -2.18
CA VAL A 127 6.26 -4.00 -1.36
C VAL A 127 5.96 -2.53 -1.15
N VAL A 128 6.17 -2.09 0.08
CA VAL A 128 6.05 -0.68 0.48
C VAL A 128 7.39 -0.22 1.02
N GLN A 129 7.93 0.84 0.44
CA GLN A 129 9.19 1.46 0.85
C GLN A 129 8.97 2.86 1.43
N ARG A 130 9.93 3.35 2.21
CA ARG A 130 9.89 4.70 2.77
C ARG A 130 10.32 5.71 1.71
N ALA A 131 9.43 6.65 1.40
CA ALA A 131 9.76 7.82 0.58
C ALA A 131 10.52 8.90 1.37
N ALA A 132 11.05 9.89 0.66
CA ALA A 132 11.69 11.04 1.27
C ALA A 132 10.72 11.80 2.20
N LYS A 133 11.15 12.07 3.44
CA LYS A 133 10.31 12.76 4.42
C LYS A 133 10.28 14.26 4.15
N MET A 134 9.11 14.80 3.81
CA MET A 134 8.89 16.24 3.77
C MET A 134 8.98 16.83 5.18
N ARG A 135 9.79 17.88 5.35
CA ARG A 135 10.01 18.52 6.65
C ARG A 135 8.94 19.56 6.94
N ARG A 136 8.43 19.58 8.18
CA ARG A 136 7.60 20.67 8.70
C ARG A 136 8.11 21.10 10.07
N ARG A 137 7.79 22.34 10.46
CA ARG A 137 8.12 22.87 11.79
C ARG A 137 6.97 22.60 12.77
N THR A 138 7.29 22.35 14.03
CA THR A 138 6.30 22.30 15.12
C THR A 138 6.86 23.08 16.30
N TYR A 139 6.15 24.14 16.69
CA TYR A 139 6.49 24.96 17.85
C TYR A 139 6.10 24.24 19.14
N ARG A 140 6.94 24.34 20.16
CA ARG A 140 6.78 23.70 21.46
C ARG A 140 7.00 24.73 22.57
N ALA A 141 6.64 24.34 23.79
CA ALA A 141 6.80 25.17 24.98
C ALA A 141 8.24 25.73 25.10
N HIS A 142 8.34 26.92 25.69
CA HIS A 142 9.60 27.66 25.89
C HIS A 142 10.36 27.97 24.59
N GLY A 143 9.64 28.32 23.51
CA GLY A 143 10.26 28.75 22.25
C GLY A 143 10.99 27.65 21.47
N ARG A 144 10.82 26.38 21.83
CA ARG A 144 11.49 25.26 21.18
C ARG A 144 10.87 24.96 19.80
N ILE A 145 11.71 24.69 18.81
CA ILE A 145 11.28 24.27 17.46
C ILE A 145 11.74 22.84 17.22
N ASN A 146 10.78 21.93 17.01
CA ASN A 146 11.08 20.55 16.65
C ASN A 146 10.79 20.30 15.18
N ARG A 147 11.54 19.36 14.61
CA ARG A 147 11.26 18.79 13.29
C ARG A 147 10.14 17.76 13.41
N LYS A 148 9.10 17.91 12.58
CA LYS A 148 8.10 16.87 12.34
C LYS A 148 8.43 16.12 11.04
#